data_AF-X0V762-F1
#
_entry.id   AF-X0V762-F1
#
_cell.length_a   1.000
_cell.length_b   1.000
_cell.length_c   1.000
_cell.angle_alpha   90.00
_cell.angle_beta   90.00
_cell.angle_gamma   90.00
#
_symmetry.space_group_name_H-M   'P 1'
#
loop_
_entity.id
_entity.type
_entity.pdbx_description
1 polymer ?
#
loop_
_entity_poly.entity_id
_entity_poly.type
_entity_poly.pdbx_seq_one_letter_code
_entity_poly.pdbx_strand_id
1 'polypeptide(L)'
;MTEIAAEMIRAFDPPKGLKVRVLFDAFYLSPLVTKACETRGFTWFSVAAKNRTIVRTWGVSQRIGDLGPGLLKYSKSKAHL
;
A
#
# COMPACT_ATOMS: atom_id res chain seq x y z
N MET A 1 7.04 3.82 -16.29
CA MET A 1 7.93 3.30 -15.23
C MET A 1 7.19 2.41 -14.24
N THR A 2 5.98 2.76 -13.83
CA THR A 2 5.14 1.91 -12.94
C THR A 2 4.74 0.59 -13.58
N GLU A 3 4.75 0.50 -14.91
CA GLU A 3 4.47 -0.70 -15.69
C GLU A 3 5.50 -1.80 -15.41
N ILE A 4 6.79 -1.45 -15.41
CA ILE A 4 7.88 -2.39 -15.14
C ILE A 4 7.77 -2.94 -13.72
N ALA A 5 7.48 -2.09 -12.73
CA ALA A 5 7.27 -2.53 -11.35
C ALA A 5 6.08 -3.50 -11.23
N ALA A 6 4.96 -3.20 -11.91
CA ALA A 6 3.81 -4.08 -11.93
C ALA A 6 4.10 -5.42 -12.62
N GLU A 7 4.88 -5.41 -13.70
CA GLU A 7 5.32 -6.62 -14.40
C GLU A 7 6.24 -7.48 -13.53
N MET A 8 7.20 -6.87 -12.83
CA MET A 8 8.06 -7.57 -11.88
C MET A 8 7.26 -8.27 -10.78
N ILE A 9 6.24 -7.60 -10.24
CA ILE A 9 5.34 -8.19 -9.23
C ILE A 9 4.57 -9.39 -9.82
N ARG A 10 4.08 -9.26 -11.06
CA ARG A 10 3.35 -10.34 -11.73
C ARG A 10 4.25 -11.54 -12.05
N ALA A 11 5.50 -11.29 -12.41
CA ALA A 11 6.46 -12.32 -12.78
C ALA A 11 7.09 -13.02 -11.55
N PHE A 12 7.08 -12.39 -10.38
CA PHE A 12 7.69 -12.94 -9.18
C PHE A 12 6.99 -14.23 -8.73
N ASP A 13 7.70 -15.35 -8.71
CA ASP A 13 7.20 -16.63 -8.21
C ASP A 13 7.76 -16.94 -6.80
N PRO A 14 6.94 -16.83 -5.74
CA PRO A 14 7.41 -17.07 -4.39
C PRO A 14 7.50 -18.57 -4.07
N PRO A 15 8.40 -18.98 -3.16
CA PRO A 15 8.39 -20.34 -2.62
C PRO A 15 7.04 -20.71 -2.01
N LYS A 16 6.63 -21.97 -2.18
CA LYS A 16 5.33 -22.48 -1.73
C LYS A 16 5.14 -22.29 -0.21
N GLY A 17 3.95 -21.85 0.18
CA GLY A 17 3.56 -21.70 1.59
C GLY A 17 4.03 -20.40 2.27
N LEU A 18 4.72 -19.51 1.56
CA LEU A 18 5.16 -18.23 2.14
C LEU A 18 4.19 -17.08 1.84
N LYS A 19 4.06 -16.18 2.82
CA LYS A 19 3.31 -14.93 2.66
C LYS A 19 4.22 -13.85 2.10
N VAL A 20 3.82 -13.23 0.98
CA VAL A 20 4.58 -12.15 0.35
C VAL A 20 4.03 -10.79 0.79
N ARG A 21 4.95 -9.90 1.16
CA ARG A 21 4.69 -8.50 1.48
C ARG A 21 5.57 -7.63 0.59
N VAL A 22 4.97 -6.82 -0.27
CA VAL A 22 5.69 -5.93 -1.19
C VAL A 22 5.90 -4.57 -0.52
N LEU A 23 7.13 -4.06 -0.54
CA LEU A 23 7.46 -2.70 -0.09
C LEU A 23 7.93 -1.88 -1.29
N PHE A 24 7.31 -0.72 -1.50
CA PHE A 24 7.72 0.22 -2.55
C PHE A 24 7.60 1.67 -2.07
N ASP A 25 8.32 2.58 -2.72
CA ASP A 25 8.26 4.01 -2.39
C ASP A 25 6.95 4.68 -2.89
N ALA A 26 6.76 5.96 -2.55
CA ALA A 26 5.55 6.70 -2.87
C ALA A 26 5.32 6.98 -4.37
N PHE A 27 6.37 6.92 -5.19
CA PHE A 27 6.29 7.07 -6.65
C PHE A 27 5.60 5.85 -7.28
N TYR A 28 5.89 4.65 -6.77
CA TYR A 28 5.23 3.42 -7.22
C TYR A 28 3.84 3.19 -6.64
N LEU A 29 3.40 3.98 -5.65
CA LEU A 29 2.03 3.97 -5.15
C LEU A 29 1.06 4.47 -6.23
N SER A 30 0.60 3.53 -7.04
CA SER A 30 -0.31 3.73 -8.17
C SER A 30 -1.30 2.57 -8.26
N PRO A 31 -2.50 2.77 -8.84
CA PRO A 31 -3.48 1.69 -9.00
C PRO A 31 -2.95 0.50 -9.78
N LEU A 32 -2.02 0.71 -10.71
CA LEU A 32 -1.43 -0.35 -11.52
C LEU A 32 -0.61 -1.32 -10.65
N VAL A 33 0.24 -0.77 -9.77
CA VAL A 33 1.12 -1.54 -8.88
C VAL A 33 0.32 -2.21 -7.77
N THR A 34 -0.63 -1.50 -7.14
CA THR A 34 -1.46 -2.09 -6.07
C THR A 34 -2.33 -3.24 -6.60
N LYS A 35 -2.92 -3.08 -7.79
CA LYS A 35 -3.68 -4.16 -8.44
C LYS A 35 -2.81 -5.35 -8.80
N ALA A 36 -1.55 -5.14 -9.19
CA ALA A 36 -0.61 -6.23 -9.45
C ALA A 36 -0.33 -7.05 -8.18
N CYS A 37 -0.14 -6.38 -7.04
CA CYS A 37 -0.02 -7.05 -5.74
C CYS A 37 -1.29 -7.83 -5.38
N GLU A 38 -2.46 -7.19 -5.46
CA GLU A 38 -3.76 -7.78 -5.12
C GLU A 38 -4.08 -9.01 -5.96
N THR A 39 -3.83 -8.94 -7.28
CA THR A 39 -4.05 -10.07 -8.21
C THR A 39 -3.18 -11.28 -7.85
N ARG A 40 -1.98 -11.05 -7.33
CA ARG A 40 -1.07 -12.11 -6.85
C ARG A 40 -1.39 -12.59 -5.43
N GLY A 41 -2.36 -11.98 -4.75
CA GLY A 41 -2.65 -12.23 -3.33
C GLY A 41 -1.56 -11.70 -2.40
N PHE A 42 -0.71 -10.78 -2.87
CA PHE A 42 0.36 -10.18 -2.08
C PHE A 42 -0.18 -9.00 -1.29
N THR A 43 0.25 -8.90 -0.03
CA THR A 43 0.01 -7.69 0.77
C THR A 43 1.09 -6.65 0.45
N TRP A 44 0.83 -5.37 0.69
CA TRP A 44 1.78 -4.32 0.35
C TRP A 44 1.83 -3.17 1.36
N PHE A 45 2.97 -2.49 1.39
CA PHE A 45 3.23 -1.28 2.17
C PHE A 45 3.89 -0.27 1.23
N SER A 46 3.55 1.00 1.39
CA SER A 46 4.28 2.05 0.71
C SER A 46 4.56 3.23 1.62
N VAL A 47 5.60 3.98 1.28
CA VAL A 47 5.81 5.29 1.88
C VAL A 47 4.67 6.22 1.46
N ALA A 48 3.99 6.81 2.44
CA ALA A 48 2.96 7.80 2.20
C ALA A 48 3.59 9.18 1.90
N ALA A 49 3.49 9.67 0.67
CA ALA A 49 3.91 11.02 0.35
C ALA A 49 2.90 12.07 0.84
N LYS A 50 3.41 13.20 1.35
CA LYS A 50 2.60 14.30 1.92
C LYS A 50 1.59 14.91 0.95
N ASN A 51 1.85 14.82 -0.36
CA ASN A 51 0.99 15.35 -1.41
C ASN A 51 -0.17 14.42 -1.80
N ARG A 52 -0.29 13.24 -1.18
CA ARG A 52 -1.42 12.33 -1.44
C ARG A 52 -2.65 12.77 -0.66
N THR A 53 -3.82 12.58 -1.27
CA THR A 53 -5.12 12.75 -0.62
C THR A 53 -5.62 11.40 -0.15
N ILE A 54 -5.94 11.29 1.14
CA ILE A 54 -6.67 10.14 1.67
C ILE A 54 -8.17 10.44 1.62
N VAL A 55 -8.96 9.46 1.20
CA VAL A 55 -10.42 9.51 1.25
C VAL A 55 -10.87 8.51 2.30
N ARG A 56 -11.54 9.02 3.34
CA ARG A 56 -12.10 8.17 4.40
C ARG A 56 -13.41 7.56 3.92
N THR A 57 -13.80 6.43 4.50
CA THR A 57 -15.01 5.69 4.12
C THR A 57 -16.30 6.51 4.27
N TRP A 58 -16.31 7.54 5.13
CA TRP A 58 -17.43 8.46 5.33
C TRP A 58 -17.35 9.74 4.47
N GLY A 59 -16.59 9.73 3.38
CA GLY A 59 -16.59 10.79 2.36
C GLY A 59 -15.70 12.01 2.63
N VAL A 60 -15.01 12.06 3.77
CA VAL A 60 -14.06 13.14 4.07
C VAL A 60 -12.73 12.87 3.37
N SER A 61 -12.24 13.86 2.64
CA SER A 61 -10.92 13.82 1.99
C SER A 61 -9.96 14.84 2.62
N GLN A 62 -8.70 14.46 2.77
CA GLN A 62 -7.67 15.32 3.34
C GLN A 62 -6.29 14.92 2.81
N ARG A 63 -5.39 15.89 2.61
CA ARG A 63 -4.01 15.57 2.22
C ARG A 63 -3.25 15.01 3.41
N ILE A 64 -2.34 14.09 3.15
CA ILE A 64 -1.51 13.47 4.19
C ILE A 64 -0.66 14.51 4.92
N GLY A 65 -0.16 15.52 4.20
CA GLY A 65 0.59 16.64 4.78
C GLY A 65 -0.21 17.43 5.83
N ASP A 66 -1.54 17.48 5.70
CA ASP A 66 -2.41 18.30 6.56
C ASP A 66 -2.86 17.54 7.82
N LEU A 67 -2.59 16.24 7.91
CA LEU A 67 -2.98 15.41 9.06
C LEU A 67 -2.09 15.64 10.29
N GLY A 68 -0.95 16.31 10.13
CA GLY A 68 0.02 16.50 11.19
C GLY A 68 0.88 15.25 11.46
N PRO A 69 2.09 15.42 12.05
CA PRO A 69 2.98 14.31 12.34
C PRO A 69 2.36 13.35 13.37
N GLY A 70 2.39 12.05 13.08
CA GLY A 70 1.95 11.01 14.01
C GLY A 70 0.45 10.70 14.01
N LEU A 71 -0.35 11.29 13.11
CA LEU A 71 -1.79 10.97 13.00
C LEU A 71 -2.04 9.60 12.34
N LEU A 72 -1.16 9.20 11.41
CA LEU A 72 -1.13 7.85 10.84
C LEU A 72 -0.37 6.90 11.78
N LYS A 73 -0.77 6.83 13.05
CA LYS A 73 -0.27 5.80 13.97
C LYS A 73 -0.99 4.49 13.68
N TYR A 74 -0.20 3.45 13.38
CA TYR A 74 -0.69 2.08 13.29
C TYR A 74 -1.41 1.69 14.58
N SER A 75 -2.74 1.57 14.52
CA SER A 75 -3.56 1.04 15.62
C SER A 75 -3.64 -0.48 15.46
N LYS A 76 -3.01 -1.23 16.35
CA LYS A 76 -3.33 -2.65 16.51
C LYS A 76 -4.74 -2.72 17.08
N SER A 77 -5.74 -3.00 16.24
CA SER A 77 -7.00 -3.55 16.75
C SER A 77 -6.64 -4.82 17.51
N LYS A 78 -6.81 -4.82 18.83
CA LYS A 78 -6.73 -6.02 19.64
C LYS A 78 -7.89 -6.92 19.20
N ALA A 79 -7.59 -7.91 18.37
CA ALA A 79 -8.46 -9.08 18.26
C ALA A 79 -8.56 -9.67 19.68
N HIS A 80 -9.74 -9.55 20.28
CA HIS A 80 -10.08 -10.29 21.49
C HIS A 80 -10.06 -11.78 21.12
N LEU A 81 -9.16 -12.51 21.77
CA LEU A 81 -9.31 -13.94 22.05
C LEU A 81 -9.97 -14.08 23.41
#